data_AF-A0A7K7X898-F1
#
_entry.id   AF-A0A7K7X898-F1
#
_cell.length_a   1.000
_cell.length_b   1.000
_cell.length_c   1.000
_cell.angle_alpha   90.00
_cell.angle_beta   90.00
_cell.angle_gamma   90.00
#
_symmetry.space_group_name_H-M   'P 1'
#
loop_
_entity.id
_entity.type
_entity.pdbx_description
1 polymer ?
#
loop_
_entity_poly.entity_id
_entity_poly.type
_entity_poly.pdbx_seq_one_letter_code
_entity_poly.pdbx_strand_id
1 'polypeptide(L)'
;INVLGMQPMASPFDNDFFNGLCERVRDGNTRTYYRKPWNVAVLTYDTKADKTFSSVYYTDRVKMLREVYIEKLKHFSADFSLKYTPTDGSKNASEGNFKYNYRKSYTFDSILQSYTERVRIILLKNQTFLHVKGQIQLGRFQIRSRDVRLTDSFLDDLKFLPTEYDKGEYFKFLEDYGTHYAVSGTVGGKYELVYVLDNYAMSRLGITVEQVKKCLGYHLDANIAFMNIQASVNVDGGKCENIHVKDKSEVNDNAVIDDVLSLVDGGKIDFSVKIKEMLLRGSKAVDVQDYIEWAKSLVDAPAVIQQRPSPIHTLVPVKMRDAYLKKQNLERAIEDYITEYSVCKCEPCKNGGTLVLVDGVCTCMCSSYFKGIACQIPKST
;
A
#
# COMPACT_ATOMS: atom_id res chain seq x y z
N ILE A 1 10.56 -0.79 7.46
CA ILE A 1 10.20 -1.35 6.14
C ILE A 1 10.45 -2.86 6.19
N ASN A 2 9.54 -3.69 5.69
CA ASN A 2 9.78 -5.12 5.52
C ASN A 2 9.82 -5.46 4.03
N VAL A 3 10.76 -6.33 3.64
CA VAL A 3 10.96 -6.75 2.23
C VAL A 3 9.78 -7.54 1.67
N LEU A 4 8.99 -8.20 2.53
CA LEU A 4 7.82 -9.00 2.16
C LEU A 4 6.49 -8.24 2.27
N GLY A 5 6.54 -6.92 2.51
CA GLY A 5 5.35 -6.07 2.58
C GLY A 5 4.71 -5.93 3.97
N MET A 6 5.20 -6.64 4.98
CA MET A 6 4.72 -6.51 6.35
C MET A 6 4.97 -5.09 6.90
N GLN A 7 4.00 -4.56 7.63
CA GLN A 7 4.21 -3.29 8.34
C GLN A 7 4.92 -3.56 9.67
N PRO A 8 6.11 -2.96 9.91
CA PRO A 8 6.77 -3.09 11.21
C PRO A 8 5.94 -2.50 12.34
N MET A 9 6.06 -3.08 13.53
CA MET A 9 5.36 -2.64 14.73
C MET A 9 6.00 -1.41 15.38
N ALA A 10 7.32 -1.25 15.24
CA ALA A 10 8.07 -0.19 15.93
C ALA A 10 9.10 0.50 15.03
N SER A 11 9.36 1.79 15.33
CA SER A 11 10.45 2.57 14.72
C SER A 11 11.74 2.38 15.53
N PRO A 12 12.89 2.13 14.87
CA PRO A 12 14.18 2.07 15.57
C PRO A 12 14.69 3.45 15.98
N PHE A 13 14.20 4.54 15.36
CA PHE A 13 14.66 5.91 15.60
C PHE A 13 13.85 6.62 16.67
N ASP A 14 14.56 7.28 17.59
CA ASP A 14 14.00 8.25 18.53
C ASP A 14 14.00 9.64 17.87
N ASN A 15 12.86 9.99 17.25
CA ASN A 15 12.68 11.26 16.56
C ASN A 15 12.13 12.38 17.47
N ASP A 16 12.04 12.14 18.78
CA ASP A 16 11.73 13.18 19.77
C ASP A 16 13.02 13.78 20.38
N PHE A 17 14.17 13.18 20.06
CA PHE A 17 15.48 13.69 20.43
C PHE A 17 15.93 14.84 19.52
N PHE A 18 16.28 15.99 20.13
CA PHE A 18 16.75 17.19 19.42
C PHE A 18 18.22 17.57 19.69
N ASN A 19 18.92 16.83 20.56
CA ASN A 19 20.33 17.07 20.90
C ASN A 19 20.64 18.52 21.36
N GLY A 20 19.71 19.17 22.05
CA GLY A 20 19.85 20.57 22.49
C GLY A 20 19.78 21.63 21.38
N LEU A 21 19.58 21.23 20.11
CA LEU A 21 19.49 22.15 18.98
C LEU A 21 18.05 22.60 18.72
N CYS A 22 17.89 23.83 18.24
CA CYS A 22 16.60 24.40 17.81
C CYS A 22 16.62 24.73 16.31
N GLU A 23 16.81 23.71 15.49
CA GLU A 23 16.71 23.84 14.04
C GLU A 23 15.23 23.87 13.63
N ARG A 24 14.84 24.93 12.92
CA ARG A 24 13.45 25.17 12.51
C ARG A 24 13.36 25.12 10.98
N VAL A 25 12.31 24.48 10.48
CA VAL A 25 11.98 24.40 9.05
C VAL A 25 10.60 25.00 8.88
N ARG A 26 10.46 25.92 7.93
CA ARG A 26 9.16 26.56 7.62
C ARG A 26 8.38 25.67 6.68
N ASP A 27 7.12 25.41 7.02
CA ASP A 27 6.16 24.83 6.08
C ASP A 27 5.46 25.94 5.29
N GLY A 28 5.46 25.81 3.96
CA GLY A 28 4.80 26.74 3.06
C GLY A 28 3.28 26.71 3.13
N ASN A 29 2.69 25.57 3.47
CA ASN A 29 1.24 25.37 3.47
C ASN A 29 0.60 25.96 4.74
N THR A 30 1.10 25.56 5.92
CA THR A 30 0.58 26.06 7.20
C THR A 30 1.18 27.42 7.61
N ARG A 31 2.28 27.85 6.96
CA ARG A 31 3.08 29.02 7.35
C ARG A 31 3.67 28.93 8.76
N THR A 32 3.72 27.73 9.34
CA THR A 32 4.29 27.48 10.66
C THR A 32 5.75 27.04 10.57
N TYR A 33 6.46 27.12 11.69
CA TYR A 33 7.81 26.61 11.82
C TYR A 33 7.78 25.31 12.63
N TYR A 34 8.18 24.22 12.01
CA TYR A 34 8.36 22.93 12.66
C TYR A 34 9.80 22.76 13.13
N ARG A 35 9.98 22.12 14.28
CA ARG A 35 11.30 21.78 14.80
C ARG A 35 11.79 20.50 14.14
N LYS A 36 13.02 20.51 13.63
CA LYS A 36 13.63 19.34 12.99
C LYS A 36 14.30 18.43 14.05
N PRO A 37 13.93 17.14 14.14
CA PRO A 37 14.59 16.19 15.03
C PRO A 37 16.06 15.98 14.70
N TRP A 38 16.85 15.54 15.68
CA TRP A 38 18.28 15.28 15.50
C TRP A 38 18.55 14.27 14.38
N ASN A 39 17.81 13.16 14.34
CA ASN A 39 17.99 12.11 13.34
C ASN A 39 17.72 12.56 11.91
N VAL A 40 16.93 13.63 11.72
CA VAL A 40 16.56 14.13 10.40
C VAL A 40 17.59 15.16 9.95
N ALA A 41 18.45 14.76 9.01
CA ALA A 41 19.46 15.63 8.43
C ALA A 41 18.83 16.72 7.55
N VAL A 42 17.91 16.32 6.68
CA VAL A 42 17.22 17.21 5.74
C VAL A 42 15.73 16.99 5.90
N LEU A 43 14.98 18.10 6.03
CA LEU A 43 13.54 18.13 5.97
C LEU A 43 13.17 19.34 5.11
N THR A 44 12.50 19.08 4.00
CA THR A 44 12.08 20.12 3.05
C THR A 44 10.59 19.99 2.82
N TYR A 45 9.85 21.09 2.97
CA TYR A 45 8.45 21.18 2.56
C TYR A 45 8.41 21.71 1.12
N ASP A 46 8.11 20.83 0.17
CA ASP A 46 7.96 21.15 -1.25
C ASP A 46 6.69 20.47 -1.78
N THR A 47 5.58 21.22 -1.79
CA THR A 47 4.31 20.67 -2.26
C THR A 47 4.30 20.56 -3.77
N LYS A 48 4.19 19.33 -4.26
CA LYS A 48 4.07 18.98 -5.68
C LYS A 48 2.89 18.05 -5.83
N ALA A 49 1.84 18.54 -6.45
CA ALA A 49 0.72 17.69 -6.86
C ALA A 49 0.93 17.27 -8.31
N ASP A 50 0.69 16.00 -8.60
CA ASP A 50 0.52 15.58 -9.98
C ASP A 50 -0.73 16.29 -10.53
N LYS A 51 -0.57 16.99 -11.67
CA LYS A 51 -1.62 17.84 -12.23
C LYS A 51 -2.77 17.04 -12.84
N THR A 52 -2.57 15.76 -13.10
CA THR A 52 -3.53 14.88 -13.75
C THR A 52 -3.62 13.53 -13.05
N PHE A 53 -4.85 13.04 -12.87
CA PHE A 53 -5.06 11.63 -12.56
C PHE A 53 -4.63 10.82 -13.78
N SER A 54 -3.82 9.79 -13.56
CA SER A 54 -3.50 8.84 -14.62
C SER A 54 -4.32 7.58 -14.43
N SER A 55 -4.77 7.01 -15.53
CA SER A 55 -5.60 5.81 -15.54
C SER A 55 -5.03 4.79 -16.50
N VAL A 56 -4.95 3.54 -16.10
CA VAL A 56 -4.57 2.41 -16.94
C VAL A 56 -5.58 1.30 -16.71
N TYR A 57 -5.89 0.50 -17.73
CA TYR A 57 -6.73 -0.68 -17.54
C TYR A 57 -5.99 -1.97 -17.84
N TYR A 58 -6.40 -3.03 -17.14
CA TYR A 58 -5.83 -4.36 -17.24
C TYR A 58 -6.93 -5.37 -17.54
N THR A 59 -6.71 -6.23 -18.52
CA THR A 59 -7.57 -7.38 -18.79
C THR A 59 -7.06 -8.64 -18.09
N ASP A 60 -5.74 -8.70 -17.86
CA ASP A 60 -5.08 -9.79 -17.15
C ASP A 60 -4.96 -9.47 -15.65
N ARG A 61 -5.49 -10.37 -14.83
CA ARG A 61 -5.50 -10.32 -13.36
C ARG A 61 -4.11 -10.42 -12.75
N VAL A 62 -3.29 -11.32 -13.28
CA VAL A 62 -1.91 -11.51 -12.83
C VAL A 62 -1.11 -10.24 -13.11
N LYS A 63 -1.29 -9.67 -14.31
CA LYS A 63 -0.64 -8.42 -14.68
C LYS A 63 -1.06 -7.27 -13.76
N MET A 64 -2.37 -7.13 -13.52
CA MET A 64 -2.89 -6.12 -12.59
C MET A 64 -2.29 -6.28 -11.19
N LEU A 65 -2.34 -7.48 -10.60
CA LEU A 65 -1.84 -7.70 -9.25
C LEU A 65 -0.33 -7.50 -9.16
N ARG A 66 0.42 -7.94 -10.17
CA ARG A 66 1.87 -7.69 -10.26
C ARG A 66 2.16 -6.18 -10.26
N GLU A 67 1.56 -5.41 -11.15
CA GLU A 67 1.84 -3.97 -11.29
C GLU A 67 1.33 -3.14 -10.11
N VAL A 68 0.15 -3.47 -9.58
CA VAL A 68 -0.52 -2.68 -8.53
C VAL A 68 0.04 -2.97 -7.14
N TYR A 69 0.44 -4.22 -6.86
CA TYR A 69 0.85 -4.63 -5.50
C TYR A 69 2.33 -4.98 -5.41
N ILE A 70 2.87 -5.71 -6.38
CA ILE A 70 4.19 -6.36 -6.26
C ILE A 70 5.30 -5.48 -6.80
N GLU A 71 5.05 -4.74 -7.88
CA GLU A 71 6.05 -3.82 -8.43
C GLU A 71 6.43 -2.72 -7.43
N LYS A 72 5.60 -2.43 -6.44
CA LYS A 72 5.93 -1.51 -5.34
C LYS A 72 7.03 -2.05 -4.41
N LEU A 73 7.27 -3.36 -4.42
CA LEU A 73 8.35 -4.04 -3.69
C LEU A 73 9.64 -4.21 -4.52
N LYS A 74 9.70 -3.64 -5.75
CA LYS A 74 10.86 -3.73 -6.68
C LYS A 74 12.22 -3.43 -6.04
N HIS A 75 12.26 -2.64 -4.96
CA HIS A 75 13.50 -2.34 -4.24
C HIS A 75 14.17 -3.58 -3.59
N PHE A 76 13.44 -4.68 -3.41
CA PHE A 76 13.88 -5.80 -2.58
C PHE A 76 14.06 -7.13 -3.31
N SER A 77 13.95 -7.16 -4.64
CA SER A 77 14.07 -8.39 -5.46
C SER A 77 13.31 -9.58 -4.84
N ALA A 78 12.17 -9.32 -4.21
CA ALA A 78 11.33 -10.37 -3.67
C ALA A 78 10.56 -10.98 -4.85
N ASP A 79 10.51 -12.31 -4.90
CA ASP A 79 9.60 -13.04 -5.77
C ASP A 79 8.13 -12.75 -5.40
N PHE A 80 7.15 -13.51 -5.90
CA PHE A 80 5.73 -13.36 -5.52
C PHE A 80 5.44 -13.83 -4.07
N SER A 81 6.20 -13.31 -3.11
CA SER A 81 6.24 -13.67 -1.70
C SER A 81 5.80 -12.48 -0.86
N LEU A 82 4.67 -12.63 -0.18
CA LEU A 82 4.08 -11.62 0.68
C LEU A 82 3.92 -12.18 2.08
N LYS A 83 4.33 -11.38 3.07
CA LYS A 83 4.08 -11.66 4.47
C LYS A 83 3.50 -10.42 5.11
N TYR A 84 2.43 -10.66 5.83
CA TYR A 84 1.51 -9.68 6.34
C TYR A 84 1.26 -9.93 7.82
N THR A 85 1.08 -11.19 8.21
CA THR A 85 0.86 -11.54 9.61
C THR A 85 2.17 -11.87 10.34
N PRO A 86 2.37 -11.35 11.57
CA PRO A 86 3.46 -11.78 12.44
C PRO A 86 3.29 -13.24 12.85
N THR A 87 4.40 -13.95 13.02
CA THR A 87 4.41 -15.39 13.34
C THR A 87 3.83 -15.69 14.72
N ASP A 88 4.12 -14.83 15.70
CA ASP A 88 3.74 -15.05 17.10
C ASP A 88 2.29 -14.64 17.43
N GLY A 89 1.50 -14.17 16.45
CA GLY A 89 0.11 -13.77 16.67
C GLY A 89 -0.09 -12.61 17.68
N SER A 90 0.99 -11.94 18.11
CA SER A 90 0.94 -10.84 19.08
C SER A 90 0.16 -9.65 18.51
N LYS A 91 -1.08 -9.47 18.98
CA LYS A 91 -2.00 -8.38 18.62
C LYS A 91 -1.78 -7.10 19.45
N ASN A 92 -0.64 -6.94 20.12
CA ASN A 92 -0.45 -5.87 21.08
C ASN A 92 0.44 -4.76 20.52
N ALA A 93 -0.13 -3.92 19.64
CA ALA A 93 0.35 -2.55 19.50
C ALA A 93 -0.03 -1.80 20.78
N SER A 94 0.89 -1.83 21.75
CA SER A 94 0.76 -1.27 23.09
C SER A 94 0.32 0.20 23.09
N GLU A 95 -0.71 0.47 23.90
CA GLU A 95 -1.10 1.77 24.44
C GLU A 95 0.12 2.49 25.02
N GLY A 96 0.57 3.55 24.36
CA GLY A 96 1.67 4.40 24.82
C GLY A 96 1.43 5.82 24.34
N ASN A 97 1.15 6.70 25.30
CA ASN A 97 0.76 8.09 25.10
C ASN A 97 1.75 8.88 24.23
N PHE A 98 1.20 9.66 23.29
CA PHE A 98 1.86 10.56 22.34
C PHE A 98 2.92 9.93 21.43
N LYS A 99 2.45 9.20 20.42
CA LYS A 99 3.21 8.91 19.21
C LYS A 99 2.34 9.29 18.03
N TYR A 100 2.89 10.00 17.05
CA TYR A 100 2.27 10.12 15.73
C TYR A 100 2.08 8.70 15.20
N ASN A 101 0.90 8.18 15.50
CA ASN A 101 0.43 6.92 15.02
C ASN A 101 0.37 7.08 13.50
N TYR A 102 1.39 6.54 12.83
CA TYR A 102 1.20 5.90 11.54
C TYR A 102 0.29 4.68 11.74
N ARG A 103 -0.92 4.94 12.27
CA ARG A 103 -2.08 4.07 12.17
C ARG A 103 -2.45 4.10 10.68
N LYS A 104 -1.77 3.27 9.89
CA LYS A 104 -2.51 2.39 8.97
C LYS A 104 -3.29 1.36 9.80
N SER A 105 -4.06 1.82 10.78
CA SER A 105 -4.99 1.01 11.56
C SER A 105 -6.36 1.30 11.00
N TYR A 106 -6.52 0.86 9.77
CA TYR A 106 -7.70 0.50 9.00
C TYR A 106 -7.04 -0.02 7.72
N THR A 107 -6.62 -1.27 7.69
CA THR A 107 -7.50 -2.30 7.15
C THR A 107 -6.76 -3.63 7.18
N PHE A 108 -6.00 -4.04 8.22
CA PHE A 108 -5.27 -5.32 8.08
C PHE A 108 -6.19 -6.53 8.14
N ASP A 109 -7.06 -6.61 9.14
CA ASP A 109 -8.11 -7.63 9.21
C ASP A 109 -9.13 -7.46 8.08
N SER A 110 -9.40 -6.24 7.58
CA SER A 110 -10.27 -6.07 6.42
C SER A 110 -9.56 -6.22 5.07
N ILE A 111 -8.22 -6.14 4.99
CA ILE A 111 -7.38 -6.50 3.84
C ILE A 111 -7.26 -8.03 3.82
N LEU A 112 -7.05 -8.69 4.96
CA LEU A 112 -6.97 -10.15 5.10
C LEU A 112 -8.34 -10.85 5.00
N GLN A 113 -9.40 -10.36 5.65
CA GLN A 113 -10.78 -10.81 5.42
C GLN A 113 -11.22 -10.50 4.00
N SER A 114 -10.84 -9.35 3.47
CA SER A 114 -11.01 -9.13 2.05
C SER A 114 -10.12 -10.03 1.21
N TYR A 115 -9.01 -10.64 1.64
CA TYR A 115 -8.28 -11.57 0.78
C TYR A 115 -9.08 -12.86 0.59
N THR A 116 -9.73 -13.39 1.63
CA THR A 116 -10.67 -14.53 1.48
C THR A 116 -11.95 -14.17 0.70
N GLU A 117 -12.48 -12.95 0.83
CA GLU A 117 -13.62 -12.50 -0.01
C GLU A 117 -13.20 -12.01 -1.41
N ARG A 118 -12.00 -11.46 -1.60
CA ARG A 118 -11.40 -10.99 -2.88
C ARG A 118 -10.89 -12.16 -3.69
N VAL A 119 -10.34 -13.21 -3.06
CA VAL A 119 -10.10 -14.51 -3.70
C VAL A 119 -11.42 -15.12 -4.16
N ARG A 120 -12.52 -14.93 -3.41
CA ARG A 120 -13.88 -15.28 -3.88
C ARG A 120 -14.38 -14.42 -5.03
N ILE A 121 -14.14 -13.10 -5.05
CA ILE A 121 -14.48 -12.22 -6.19
C ILE A 121 -13.67 -12.61 -7.44
N ILE A 122 -12.41 -13.03 -7.27
CA ILE A 122 -11.52 -13.55 -8.32
C ILE A 122 -12.03 -14.87 -8.93
N LEU A 123 -12.97 -15.58 -8.29
CA LEU A 123 -13.53 -16.82 -8.84
C LEU A 123 -14.64 -16.59 -9.89
N LEU A 124 -15.11 -15.36 -10.11
CA LEU A 124 -16.14 -15.04 -11.11
C LEU A 124 -15.55 -14.56 -12.45
N LYS A 125 -16.34 -14.62 -13.52
CA LYS A 125 -15.90 -14.66 -14.93
C LYS A 125 -15.45 -13.29 -15.47
N ASN A 126 -14.53 -13.31 -16.44
CA ASN A 126 -14.19 -12.26 -17.41
C ASN A 126 -14.36 -10.79 -16.92
N GLN A 127 -13.35 -10.25 -16.22
CA GLN A 127 -13.35 -8.89 -15.68
C GLN A 127 -12.25 -8.03 -16.32
N THR A 128 -12.47 -6.71 -16.31
CA THR A 128 -11.45 -5.71 -16.64
C THR A 128 -11.23 -4.81 -15.44
N PHE A 129 -9.98 -4.43 -15.18
CA PHE A 129 -9.61 -3.61 -14.03
C PHE A 129 -9.21 -2.22 -14.48
N LEU A 130 -9.96 -1.19 -14.09
CA LEU A 130 -9.60 0.21 -14.32
C LEU A 130 -8.84 0.73 -13.09
N HIS A 131 -7.55 0.98 -13.25
CA HIS A 131 -6.66 1.50 -12.21
C HIS A 131 -6.47 3.00 -12.38
N VAL A 132 -6.91 3.79 -11.41
CA VAL A 132 -6.76 5.24 -11.34
C VAL A 132 -5.75 5.58 -10.26
N LYS A 133 -4.75 6.41 -10.58
CA LYS A 133 -3.68 6.78 -9.67
C LYS A 133 -3.47 8.30 -9.62
N GLY A 134 -3.16 8.78 -8.43
CA GLY A 134 -2.76 10.16 -8.14
C GLY A 134 -1.83 10.21 -6.93
N GLN A 135 -0.99 11.23 -6.86
CA GLN A 135 -0.11 11.48 -5.73
C GLN A 135 0.04 12.98 -5.48
N ILE A 136 0.20 13.32 -4.21
CA ILE A 136 0.54 14.65 -3.75
C ILE A 136 1.77 14.50 -2.87
N GLN A 137 2.89 15.06 -3.28
CA GLN A 137 4.06 15.22 -2.43
C GLN A 137 3.88 16.50 -1.62
N LEU A 138 4.15 16.44 -0.32
CA LEU A 138 4.20 17.59 0.58
C LEU A 138 5.63 17.98 0.94
N GLY A 139 6.54 17.01 0.97
CA GLY A 139 7.92 17.24 1.35
C GLY A 139 8.81 16.03 1.17
N ARG A 140 10.07 16.20 1.56
CA ARG A 140 11.12 15.17 1.52
C ARG A 140 11.90 15.16 2.81
N PHE A 141 12.35 13.98 3.21
CA PHE A 141 13.21 13.81 4.37
C PHE A 141 14.45 12.99 4.02
N GLN A 142 15.50 13.20 4.81
CA GLN A 142 16.70 12.37 4.82
C GLN A 142 17.21 12.24 6.26
N ILE A 143 17.47 11.01 6.67
CA ILE A 143 18.03 10.64 7.96
C ILE A 143 19.55 10.81 7.93
N ARG A 144 20.13 11.14 9.08
CA ARG A 144 21.59 11.20 9.27
C ARG A 144 22.22 9.83 9.05
N SER A 145 23.42 9.82 8.47
CA SER A 145 24.17 8.58 8.23
C SER A 145 24.99 8.09 9.42
N ARG A 146 25.24 8.96 10.41
CA ARG A 146 26.04 8.69 11.62
C ARG A 146 25.41 9.36 12.82
N ASP A 147 25.75 8.85 14.00
CA ASP A 147 25.32 9.38 15.31
C ASP A 147 23.80 9.53 15.43
N VAL A 148 23.07 8.60 14.82
CA VAL A 148 21.61 8.52 14.97
C VAL A 148 21.25 8.09 16.39
N ARG A 149 20.19 8.71 16.93
CA ARG A 149 19.58 8.33 18.20
C ARG A 149 18.55 7.24 17.95
N LEU A 150 18.82 6.08 18.51
CA LEU A 150 17.90 4.94 18.49
C LEU A 150 17.02 4.96 19.75
N THR A 151 15.85 4.34 19.67
CA THR A 151 14.98 4.16 20.84
C THR A 151 15.61 3.19 21.84
N ASP A 152 15.31 3.39 23.12
CA ASP A 152 15.84 2.50 24.16
C ASP A 152 15.30 1.07 23.99
N SER A 153 14.04 0.90 23.57
CA SER A 153 13.46 -0.42 23.27
C SER A 153 14.22 -1.17 22.18
N PHE A 154 14.55 -0.49 21.07
CA PHE A 154 15.31 -1.10 19.98
C PHE A 154 16.73 -1.50 20.43
N LEU A 155 17.37 -0.66 21.23
CA LEU A 155 18.68 -0.95 21.79
C LEU A 155 18.65 -2.12 22.77
N ASP A 156 17.60 -2.23 23.57
CA ASP A 156 17.44 -3.33 24.52
C ASP A 156 17.14 -4.64 23.80
N ASP A 157 16.24 -4.65 22.81
CA ASP A 157 15.97 -5.84 22.00
C ASP A 157 17.22 -6.30 21.24
N LEU A 158 18.01 -5.37 20.70
CA LEU A 158 19.33 -5.69 20.14
C LEU A 158 20.27 -6.32 21.16
N LYS A 159 20.26 -5.89 22.43
CA LYS A 159 21.08 -6.49 23.49
C LYS A 159 20.60 -7.91 23.84
N PHE A 160 19.30 -8.17 23.79
CA PHE A 160 18.72 -9.49 24.07
C PHE A 160 18.95 -10.51 22.95
N LEU A 161 19.20 -10.07 21.71
CA LEU A 161 19.55 -11.00 20.63
C LEU A 161 20.75 -11.89 21.01
N PRO A 162 20.65 -13.22 20.83
CA PRO A 162 21.73 -14.14 21.16
C PRO A 162 22.92 -13.95 20.23
N THR A 163 24.14 -14.15 20.75
CA THR A 163 25.37 -14.10 19.95
C THR A 163 25.52 -15.31 19.04
N GLU A 164 25.03 -16.46 19.50
CA GLU A 164 24.81 -17.62 18.64
C GLU A 164 23.52 -17.41 17.82
N TYR A 165 23.56 -17.85 16.57
CA TYR A 165 22.45 -17.59 15.64
C TYR A 165 21.24 -18.45 16.00
N ASP A 166 20.21 -17.81 16.55
CA ASP A 166 18.88 -18.40 16.75
C ASP A 166 17.91 -17.82 15.70
N LYS A 167 17.37 -18.68 14.83
CA LYS A 167 16.50 -18.22 13.75
C LYS A 167 15.22 -17.55 14.26
N GLY A 168 14.64 -18.05 15.35
CA GLY A 168 13.37 -17.55 15.88
C GLY A 168 13.49 -16.14 16.46
N GLU A 169 14.50 -15.92 17.30
CA GLU A 169 14.74 -14.62 17.94
C GLU A 169 15.06 -13.52 16.91
N TYR A 170 15.87 -13.85 15.90
CA TYR A 170 16.20 -12.88 14.84
C TYR A 170 15.02 -12.62 13.91
N PHE A 171 14.19 -13.63 13.60
CA PHE A 171 12.99 -13.43 12.78
C PHE A 171 11.99 -12.53 13.49
N LYS A 172 11.78 -12.77 14.79
CA LYS A 172 10.92 -11.91 15.62
C LYS A 172 11.39 -10.45 15.60
N PHE A 173 12.70 -10.21 15.77
CA PHE A 173 13.26 -8.87 15.67
C PHE A 173 13.01 -8.21 14.30
N LEU A 174 13.17 -8.95 13.20
CA LEU A 174 12.89 -8.45 11.85
C LEU A 174 11.38 -8.23 11.62
N GLU A 175 10.52 -8.95 12.31
CA GLU A 175 9.07 -8.77 12.25
C GLU A 175 8.63 -7.51 13.02
N ASP A 176 9.21 -7.27 14.19
CA ASP A 176 8.90 -6.12 15.05
C ASP A 176 9.40 -4.80 14.45
N TYR A 177 10.66 -4.76 13.99
CA TYR A 177 11.30 -3.53 13.51
C TYR A 177 11.43 -3.42 11.99
N GLY A 178 11.18 -4.53 11.27
CA GLY A 178 11.36 -4.62 9.83
C GLY A 178 12.78 -5.06 9.44
N THR A 179 12.98 -5.32 8.15
CA THR A 179 14.28 -5.70 7.59
C THR A 179 15.12 -4.49 7.15
N HIS A 180 14.47 -3.36 6.88
CA HIS A 180 15.08 -2.14 6.38
C HIS A 180 14.45 -0.91 7.03
N TYR A 181 15.15 0.21 7.02
CA TYR A 181 14.59 1.53 7.37
C TYR A 181 14.71 2.49 6.19
N ALA A 182 13.90 3.54 6.18
CA ALA A 182 13.96 4.58 5.15
C ALA A 182 15.08 5.58 5.48
N VAL A 183 16.15 5.59 4.69
CA VAL A 183 17.23 6.59 4.83
C VAL A 183 16.78 7.94 4.29
N SER A 184 15.98 7.93 3.24
CA SER A 184 15.35 9.12 2.69
C SER A 184 14.03 8.76 2.04
N GLY A 185 13.18 9.76 1.83
CA GLY A 185 11.89 9.53 1.21
C GLY A 185 11.13 10.81 0.92
N THR A 186 9.99 10.63 0.28
CA THR A 186 9.00 11.69 0.05
C THR A 186 7.78 11.41 0.93
N VAL A 187 7.24 12.47 1.51
CA VAL A 187 6.04 12.43 2.34
C VAL A 187 4.92 13.17 1.65
N GLY A 188 3.69 12.69 1.83
CA GLY A 188 2.51 13.27 1.21
C GLY A 188 1.34 12.31 1.23
N GLY A 189 0.62 12.18 0.13
CA GLY A 189 -0.50 11.27 -0.02
C GLY A 189 -0.48 10.56 -1.35
N LYS A 190 -0.91 9.31 -1.36
CA LYS A 190 -1.08 8.52 -2.57
C LYS A 190 -2.51 8.02 -2.64
N TYR A 191 -3.10 8.13 -3.80
CA TYR A 191 -4.45 7.68 -4.06
C TYR A 191 -4.44 6.74 -5.25
N GLU A 192 -4.77 5.47 -5.01
CA GLU A 192 -4.92 4.47 -6.05
C GLU A 192 -6.24 3.72 -5.86
N LEU A 193 -7.09 3.75 -6.87
CA LEU A 193 -8.31 2.94 -6.93
C LEU A 193 -8.25 1.96 -8.08
N VAL A 194 -8.75 0.74 -7.84
CA VAL A 194 -8.95 -0.26 -8.88
C VAL A 194 -10.43 -0.62 -8.93
N TYR A 195 -11.10 -0.20 -9.99
CA TYR A 195 -12.47 -0.57 -10.30
C TYR A 195 -12.47 -1.93 -10.99
N VAL A 196 -13.20 -2.90 -10.43
CA VAL A 196 -13.42 -4.22 -11.02
C VAL A 196 -14.66 -4.15 -11.89
N LEU A 197 -14.48 -4.25 -13.20
CA LEU A 197 -15.56 -4.11 -14.18
C LEU A 197 -16.00 -5.47 -14.70
N ASP A 198 -17.31 -5.70 -14.79
CA ASP A 198 -17.90 -6.91 -15.37
C ASP A 198 -17.94 -6.79 -16.91
N ASN A 199 -17.16 -7.61 -17.62
CA ASN A 199 -17.12 -7.56 -19.09
C ASN A 199 -18.44 -8.01 -19.73
N TYR A 200 -19.20 -8.89 -19.09
CA TYR A 200 -20.51 -9.33 -19.59
C TYR A 200 -21.54 -8.20 -19.49
N ALA A 201 -21.62 -7.53 -18.34
CA ALA A 201 -22.50 -6.38 -18.15
C ALA A 201 -22.14 -5.25 -19.12
N MET A 202 -20.85 -4.94 -19.26
CA MET A 202 -20.34 -3.96 -20.23
C MET A 202 -20.71 -4.32 -21.68
N SER A 203 -20.53 -5.59 -22.07
CA SER A 203 -20.84 -6.04 -23.44
C SER A 203 -22.33 -5.98 -23.75
N ARG A 204 -23.19 -6.40 -22.81
CA ARG A 204 -24.65 -6.38 -22.98
C ARG A 204 -25.21 -4.96 -23.09
N LEU A 205 -24.62 -4.01 -22.35
CA LEU A 205 -25.04 -2.60 -22.34
C LEU A 205 -24.33 -1.75 -23.41
N GLY A 206 -23.38 -2.32 -24.16
CA GLY A 206 -22.57 -1.58 -25.14
C GLY A 206 -21.76 -0.45 -24.50
N ILE A 207 -21.20 -0.71 -23.30
CA ILE A 207 -20.39 0.19 -22.50
C ILE A 207 -18.92 -0.22 -22.62
N THR A 208 -18.05 0.76 -22.83
CA THR A 208 -16.60 0.57 -22.89
C THR A 208 -15.91 1.09 -21.64
N VAL A 209 -14.68 0.63 -21.37
CA VAL A 209 -13.88 1.10 -20.22
C VAL A 209 -13.66 2.62 -20.27
N GLU A 210 -13.50 3.19 -21.46
CA GLU A 210 -13.34 4.64 -21.62
C GLU A 210 -14.62 5.42 -21.29
N GLN A 211 -15.80 4.83 -21.56
CA GLN A 211 -17.06 5.42 -21.12
C GLN A 211 -17.21 5.36 -19.60
N VAL A 212 -16.85 4.23 -18.98
CA VAL A 212 -16.81 4.11 -17.51
C VAL A 212 -15.88 5.17 -16.91
N LYS A 213 -14.67 5.31 -17.44
CA LYS A 213 -13.71 6.33 -17.00
C LYS A 213 -14.27 7.76 -17.13
N LYS A 214 -14.94 8.07 -18.24
CA LYS A 214 -15.59 9.37 -18.45
C LYS A 214 -16.74 9.61 -17.47
N CYS A 215 -17.62 8.62 -17.27
CA CYS A 215 -18.74 8.73 -16.35
C CYS A 215 -18.28 8.96 -14.90
N LEU A 216 -17.20 8.29 -14.49
CA LEU A 216 -16.57 8.48 -13.17
C LEU A 216 -15.89 9.85 -12.97
N GLY A 217 -15.81 10.67 -14.03
CA GLY A 217 -15.23 12.01 -13.97
C GLY A 217 -13.73 12.08 -14.25
N TYR A 218 -13.10 10.98 -14.69
CA TYR A 218 -11.65 10.91 -14.96
C TYR A 218 -11.29 11.30 -16.42
N HIS A 219 -12.10 12.14 -17.06
CA HIS A 219 -11.89 12.57 -18.45
C HIS A 219 -10.70 13.55 -18.60
N LEU A 220 -9.86 13.30 -19.62
CA LEU A 220 -8.65 13.99 -20.11
C LEU A 220 -8.28 15.35 -19.49
N ASP A 221 -6.99 15.46 -19.09
CA ASP A 221 -6.10 16.65 -19.07
C ASP A 221 -6.65 17.99 -18.57
N ALA A 222 -7.81 18.01 -17.93
CA ALA A 222 -8.33 19.20 -17.29
C ALA A 222 -7.52 19.42 -16.01
N ASN A 223 -6.64 20.43 -16.05
CA ASN A 223 -6.07 21.05 -14.87
C ASN A 223 -7.16 21.13 -13.78
N ILE A 224 -6.84 20.64 -12.59
CA ILE A 224 -7.70 20.63 -11.38
C ILE A 224 -8.38 21.99 -11.13
N ALA A 225 -7.84 23.08 -11.70
CA ALA A 225 -8.41 24.43 -11.69
C ALA A 225 -9.77 24.62 -12.38
N PHE A 226 -10.28 23.67 -13.19
CA PHE A 226 -11.50 23.89 -13.99
C PHE A 226 -12.62 22.86 -13.82
N MET A 227 -12.57 21.97 -12.82
CA MET A 227 -13.65 20.99 -12.59
C MET A 227 -14.83 21.52 -11.74
N ASN A 228 -15.14 22.82 -11.81
CA ASN A 228 -16.40 23.37 -11.31
C ASN A 228 -17.58 23.13 -12.26
N ILE A 229 -17.43 22.24 -13.23
CA ILE A 229 -18.54 21.88 -14.09
C ILE A 229 -19.32 20.83 -13.33
N GLN A 230 -20.44 21.26 -12.71
CA GLN A 230 -21.65 20.46 -12.61
C GLN A 230 -22.05 20.06 -14.03
N ALA A 231 -21.29 19.14 -14.59
CA ALA A 231 -21.46 18.58 -15.90
C ALA A 231 -22.24 17.29 -15.68
N SER A 232 -23.55 17.45 -15.48
CA SER A 232 -24.50 16.56 -16.15
C SER A 232 -24.35 16.76 -17.66
N VAL A 233 -23.14 16.62 -18.21
CA VAL A 233 -22.98 16.60 -19.64
C VAL A 233 -23.46 15.23 -20.03
N ASN A 234 -24.56 15.25 -20.76
CA ASN A 234 -25.20 14.11 -21.39
C ASN A 234 -24.28 13.59 -22.53
N VAL A 235 -22.97 13.38 -22.25
CA VAL A 235 -21.91 13.13 -23.25
C VAL A 235 -22.14 11.78 -23.95
N ASP A 236 -22.90 10.87 -23.33
CA ASP A 236 -22.90 9.46 -23.72
C ASP A 236 -24.32 8.88 -23.93
N GLY A 237 -25.32 9.74 -24.15
CA GLY A 237 -26.69 9.33 -24.50
C GLY A 237 -27.37 8.47 -23.43
N GLY A 238 -27.21 8.81 -22.14
CA GLY A 238 -27.80 8.07 -21.01
C GLY A 238 -27.01 6.83 -20.56
N LYS A 239 -25.91 6.45 -21.22
CA LYS A 239 -25.13 5.25 -20.86
C LYS A 239 -24.54 5.29 -19.44
N CYS A 240 -24.20 6.47 -18.92
CA CYS A 240 -23.74 6.62 -17.53
C CYS A 240 -24.83 6.30 -16.50
N GLU A 241 -26.11 6.25 -16.86
CA GLU A 241 -27.20 5.86 -15.95
C GLU A 241 -27.14 4.37 -15.61
N ASN A 242 -26.62 3.56 -16.53
CA ASN A 242 -26.49 2.12 -16.34
C ASN A 242 -25.18 1.72 -15.64
N ILE A 243 -24.29 2.68 -15.34
CA ILE A 243 -23.02 2.42 -14.65
C ILE A 243 -23.21 2.68 -13.16
N HIS A 244 -23.26 1.60 -12.39
CA HIS A 244 -23.31 1.64 -10.92
C HIS A 244 -22.48 0.50 -10.32
N VAL A 245 -22.19 0.64 -9.02
CA VAL A 245 -21.51 -0.39 -8.23
C VAL A 245 -22.53 -1.40 -7.73
N LYS A 246 -22.13 -2.66 -7.77
CA LYS A 246 -22.95 -3.78 -7.35
C LYS A 246 -23.40 -3.65 -5.90
N ASP A 247 -24.70 -3.64 -5.68
CA ASP A 247 -25.28 -3.75 -4.34
C ASP A 247 -25.44 -5.23 -3.98
N LYS A 248 -24.74 -5.68 -2.93
CA LYS A 248 -24.82 -7.07 -2.44
C LYS A 248 -26.22 -7.44 -1.93
N SER A 249 -27.10 -6.47 -1.69
CA SER A 249 -28.49 -6.69 -1.27
C SER A 249 -29.43 -7.04 -2.44
N GLU A 250 -29.04 -6.78 -3.69
CA GLU A 250 -29.85 -7.05 -4.87
C GLU A 250 -29.42 -8.35 -5.59
N VAL A 251 -30.38 -9.26 -5.77
CA VAL A 251 -30.11 -10.62 -6.27
C VAL A 251 -29.89 -10.67 -7.80
N ASN A 252 -30.38 -9.69 -8.55
CA ASN A 252 -30.27 -9.59 -10.02
C ASN A 252 -29.74 -8.23 -10.47
N ASP A 253 -28.72 -7.75 -9.77
CA ASP A 253 -28.07 -6.50 -10.11
C ASP A 253 -27.27 -6.63 -11.43
N ASN A 254 -27.53 -5.69 -12.34
CA ASN A 254 -26.87 -5.56 -13.65
C ASN A 254 -25.70 -4.56 -13.61
N ALA A 255 -25.14 -4.31 -12.42
CA ALA A 255 -24.01 -3.45 -12.19
C ALA A 255 -22.83 -3.68 -13.14
N VAL A 256 -22.27 -2.58 -13.63
CA VAL A 256 -21.06 -2.57 -14.46
C VAL A 256 -19.81 -2.70 -13.59
N ILE A 257 -19.86 -2.20 -12.36
CA ILE A 257 -18.74 -2.21 -11.42
C ILE A 257 -19.03 -3.25 -10.33
N ASP A 258 -18.31 -4.36 -10.34
CA ASP A 258 -18.45 -5.44 -9.36
C ASP A 258 -17.95 -5.03 -7.97
N ASP A 259 -16.80 -4.35 -7.92
CA ASP A 259 -16.19 -3.89 -6.68
C ASP A 259 -15.19 -2.74 -6.94
N VAL A 260 -14.81 -2.04 -5.88
CA VAL A 260 -13.79 -1.00 -5.88
C VAL A 260 -12.75 -1.34 -4.82
N LEU A 261 -11.53 -1.59 -5.27
CA LEU A 261 -10.38 -1.81 -4.41
C LEU A 261 -9.66 -0.48 -4.18
N SER A 262 -9.24 -0.26 -2.95
CA SER A 262 -8.60 0.97 -2.51
C SER A 262 -7.19 0.73 -2.01
N LEU A 263 -6.29 1.60 -2.44
CA LEU A 263 -4.88 1.66 -2.05
C LEU A 263 -4.52 3.13 -1.77
N VAL A 264 -5.16 3.71 -0.76
CA VAL A 264 -4.95 5.09 -0.34
C VAL A 264 -3.97 5.14 0.83
N ASP A 265 -2.93 5.97 0.69
CA ASP A 265 -1.93 6.25 1.70
C ASP A 265 -2.01 7.72 2.12
N GLY A 266 -2.16 7.96 3.42
CA GLY A 266 -2.22 9.30 4.00
C GLY A 266 -3.61 9.94 3.93
N GLY A 267 -3.82 10.93 4.80
CA GLY A 267 -5.09 11.62 5.01
C GLY A 267 -5.77 11.16 6.31
N LYS A 268 -6.66 12.01 6.84
CA LYS A 268 -7.40 11.70 8.09
C LYS A 268 -8.60 10.80 7.86
N ILE A 269 -9.23 10.95 6.71
CA ILE A 269 -10.43 10.21 6.32
C ILE A 269 -9.97 9.16 5.33
N ASP A 270 -10.48 7.93 5.47
CA ASP A 270 -10.35 6.95 4.41
C ASP A 270 -11.19 7.43 3.22
N PHE A 271 -10.54 8.21 2.35
CA PHE A 271 -11.13 8.78 1.14
C PHE A 271 -11.79 7.71 0.28
N SER A 272 -11.32 6.46 0.36
CA SER A 272 -11.91 5.36 -0.37
C SER A 272 -13.20 4.82 0.22
N VAL A 273 -13.40 4.90 1.54
CA VAL A 273 -14.69 4.60 2.17
C VAL A 273 -15.71 5.63 1.69
N LYS A 274 -15.33 6.91 1.67
CA LYS A 274 -16.19 7.99 1.15
C LYS A 274 -16.57 7.73 -0.30
N ILE A 275 -15.61 7.42 -1.18
CA ILE A 275 -15.89 7.13 -2.59
C ILE A 275 -16.75 5.87 -2.75
N LYS A 276 -16.46 4.79 -2.03
CA LYS A 276 -17.25 3.56 -2.09
C LYS A 276 -18.69 3.80 -1.65
N GLU A 277 -18.89 4.52 -0.55
CA GLU A 277 -20.20 4.92 -0.05
C GLU A 277 -20.95 5.81 -1.06
N MET A 278 -20.28 6.78 -1.67
CA MET A 278 -20.87 7.64 -2.69
C MET A 278 -21.33 6.85 -3.92
N LEU A 279 -20.48 5.95 -4.42
CA LEU A 279 -20.81 5.11 -5.56
C LEU A 279 -21.97 4.15 -5.25
N LEU A 280 -22.00 3.58 -4.04
CA LEU A 280 -23.13 2.77 -3.56
C LEU A 280 -24.43 3.58 -3.44
N ARG A 281 -24.33 4.87 -3.09
CA ARG A 281 -25.47 5.81 -3.06
C ARG A 281 -25.90 6.31 -4.44
N GLY A 282 -25.33 5.79 -5.53
CA GLY A 282 -25.69 6.14 -6.90
C GLY A 282 -25.02 7.42 -7.42
N SER A 283 -23.99 7.94 -6.72
CA SER A 283 -23.17 9.04 -7.26
C SER A 283 -22.41 8.54 -8.48
N LYS A 284 -22.52 9.25 -9.60
CA LYS A 284 -21.99 8.79 -10.89
C LYS A 284 -20.53 9.16 -11.12
N ALA A 285 -20.08 10.24 -10.47
CA ALA A 285 -18.74 10.78 -10.59
C ALA A 285 -18.11 11.01 -9.21
N VAL A 286 -16.79 10.91 -9.14
CA VAL A 286 -16.04 11.31 -7.94
C VAL A 286 -16.01 12.83 -7.89
N ASP A 287 -16.49 13.41 -6.78
CA ASP A 287 -16.48 14.85 -6.60
C ASP A 287 -15.05 15.35 -6.36
N VAL A 288 -14.67 16.40 -7.07
CA VAL A 288 -13.38 17.07 -6.91
C VAL A 288 -13.26 17.68 -5.52
N GLN A 289 -14.36 18.10 -4.93
CA GLN A 289 -14.38 18.62 -3.57
C GLN A 289 -13.89 17.57 -2.57
N ASP A 290 -14.23 16.30 -2.76
CA ASP A 290 -13.77 15.23 -1.87
C ASP A 290 -12.27 14.99 -2.00
N TYR A 291 -11.74 15.08 -3.22
CA TYR A 291 -10.29 15.03 -3.45
C TYR A 291 -9.58 16.22 -2.79
N ILE A 292 -10.14 17.42 -2.88
CA ILE A 292 -9.60 18.62 -2.23
C ILE A 292 -9.62 18.48 -0.70
N GLU A 293 -10.68 17.92 -0.13
CA GLU A 293 -10.79 17.64 1.30
C GLU A 293 -9.74 16.62 1.76
N TRP A 294 -9.59 15.52 1.02
CA TRP A 294 -8.53 14.55 1.27
C TRP A 294 -7.15 15.22 1.20
N ALA A 295 -6.88 15.99 0.14
CA ALA A 295 -5.62 16.69 -0.07
C ALA A 295 -5.29 17.67 1.07
N LYS A 296 -6.28 18.43 1.55
CA LYS A 296 -6.12 19.32 2.72
C LYS A 296 -5.78 18.55 3.98
N SER A 297 -6.35 17.35 4.15
CA SER A 297 -6.09 16.51 5.33
C SER A 297 -4.66 15.94 5.38
N LEU A 298 -3.95 15.90 4.24
CA LEU A 298 -2.58 15.37 4.17
C LEU A 298 -1.57 16.19 4.97
N VAL A 299 -1.83 17.48 5.19
CA VAL A 299 -0.97 18.35 6.00
C VAL A 299 -0.87 17.83 7.44
N ASP A 300 -1.98 17.32 7.97
CA ASP A 300 -2.06 16.81 9.33
C ASP A 300 -1.74 15.31 9.43
N ALA A 301 -1.99 14.56 8.36
CA ALA A 301 -1.83 13.09 8.32
C ALA A 301 -1.07 12.62 7.06
N PRO A 302 0.19 13.02 6.86
CA PRO A 302 0.96 12.61 5.70
C PRO A 302 1.45 11.16 5.80
N ALA A 303 1.53 10.48 4.66
CA ALA A 303 2.17 9.18 4.50
C ALA A 303 3.54 9.27 3.83
N VAL A 304 4.45 8.33 4.13
CA VAL A 304 5.66 8.13 3.31
C VAL A 304 5.22 7.44 2.01
N ILE A 305 5.35 8.13 0.88
CA ILE A 305 4.85 7.66 -0.43
C ILE A 305 5.96 7.09 -1.31
N GLN A 306 7.21 7.51 -1.10
CA GLN A 306 8.40 6.92 -1.73
C GLN A 306 9.53 6.88 -0.71
N GLN A 307 10.35 5.84 -0.76
CA GLN A 307 11.41 5.63 0.22
C GLN A 307 12.62 4.94 -0.39
N ARG A 308 13.81 5.35 0.06
CA ARG A 308 15.06 4.66 -0.22
C ARG A 308 15.43 3.81 1.00
N PRO A 309 15.38 2.48 0.90
CA PRO A 309 15.67 1.61 2.03
C PRO A 309 17.18 1.49 2.29
N SER A 310 17.54 1.23 3.54
CA SER A 310 18.83 0.69 3.96
C SER A 310 18.63 -0.44 4.96
N PRO A 311 19.46 -1.50 4.92
CA PRO A 311 19.27 -2.66 5.78
C PRO A 311 19.35 -2.33 7.27
N ILE A 312 18.51 -2.97 8.08
CA ILE A 312 18.40 -2.66 9.52
C ILE A 312 19.64 -3.03 10.32
N HIS A 313 20.40 -4.05 9.89
CA HIS A 313 21.67 -4.45 10.52
C HIS A 313 22.72 -3.32 10.54
N THR A 314 22.56 -2.30 9.69
CA THR A 314 23.44 -1.11 9.69
C THR A 314 23.20 -0.17 10.88
N LEU A 315 22.08 -0.33 11.59
CA LEU A 315 21.76 0.44 12.80
C LEU A 315 22.37 -0.16 14.07
N VAL A 316 22.99 -1.35 14.01
CA VAL A 316 23.63 -1.97 15.19
C VAL A 316 24.80 -1.08 15.65
N PRO A 317 24.77 -0.52 16.88
CA PRO A 317 25.82 0.37 17.34
C PRO A 317 27.15 -0.36 17.53
N VAL A 318 28.22 0.16 16.92
CA VAL A 318 29.57 -0.44 17.01
C VAL A 318 30.10 -0.51 18.45
N LYS A 319 29.64 0.38 19.34
CA LYS A 319 30.02 0.42 20.75
C LYS A 319 29.30 -0.63 21.63
N MET A 320 28.32 -1.35 21.08
CA MET A 320 27.58 -2.39 21.79
C MET A 320 28.45 -3.65 21.93
N ARG A 321 28.27 -4.39 23.02
CA ARG A 321 28.88 -5.72 23.19
C ARG A 321 28.45 -6.66 22.07
N ASP A 322 29.40 -7.39 21.49
CA ASP A 322 29.18 -8.38 20.42
C ASP A 322 28.52 -7.79 19.16
N ALA A 323 28.65 -6.48 18.94
CA ALA A 323 28.01 -5.75 17.82
C ALA A 323 28.32 -6.36 16.45
N TYR A 324 29.57 -6.78 16.22
CA TYR A 324 29.98 -7.39 14.96
C TYR A 324 29.24 -8.72 14.70
N LEU A 325 29.17 -9.60 15.70
CA LEU A 325 28.49 -10.89 15.60
C LEU A 325 26.98 -10.70 15.38
N LYS A 326 26.35 -9.82 16.16
CA LYS A 326 24.92 -9.51 16.03
C LYS A 326 24.58 -8.92 14.66
N LYS A 327 25.45 -8.05 14.14
CA LYS A 327 25.30 -7.50 12.79
C LYS A 327 25.38 -8.60 11.73
N GLN A 328 26.37 -9.49 11.81
CA GLN A 328 26.52 -10.61 10.88
C GLN A 328 25.32 -11.57 10.94
N ASN A 329 24.84 -11.86 12.15
CA ASN A 329 23.65 -12.70 12.34
C ASN A 329 22.39 -12.04 11.80
N LEU A 330 22.22 -10.71 11.93
CA LEU A 330 21.11 -9.98 11.32
C LEU A 330 21.19 -9.96 9.79
N GLU A 331 22.39 -9.84 9.23
CA GLU A 331 22.62 -9.97 7.77
C GLU A 331 22.14 -11.33 7.28
N ARG A 332 22.61 -12.41 7.93
CA ARG A 332 22.16 -13.78 7.66
C ARG A 332 20.65 -13.96 7.88
N ALA A 333 20.11 -13.39 8.95
CA ALA A 333 18.69 -13.51 9.26
C ALA A 333 17.80 -12.91 8.17
N ILE A 334 18.22 -11.80 7.56
CA ILE A 334 17.47 -11.18 6.45
C ILE A 334 17.47 -12.11 5.23
N GLU A 335 18.61 -12.73 4.91
CA GLU A 335 18.71 -13.70 3.81
C GLU A 335 17.86 -14.95 4.08
N ASP A 336 17.96 -15.50 5.29
CA ASP A 336 17.16 -16.65 5.72
C ASP A 336 15.66 -16.32 5.75
N TYR A 337 15.28 -15.09 6.13
CA TYR A 337 13.89 -14.63 6.17
C TYR A 337 13.30 -14.54 4.76
N ILE A 338 14.04 -13.98 3.79
CA ILE A 338 13.63 -13.94 2.38
C ILE A 338 13.51 -15.36 1.82
N THR A 339 14.48 -16.23 2.13
CA THR A 339 14.50 -17.62 1.66
C THR A 339 13.37 -18.45 2.28
N GLU A 340 13.03 -18.21 3.55
CA GLU A 340 11.99 -18.95 4.26
C GLU A 340 10.62 -18.75 3.61
N TYR A 341 10.33 -17.50 3.20
CA TYR A 341 9.08 -17.12 2.58
C TYR A 341 9.16 -17.05 1.05
N SER A 342 10.17 -17.66 0.43
CA SER A 342 10.29 -17.68 -1.04
C SER A 342 9.27 -18.60 -1.69
N VAL A 343 8.69 -18.15 -2.82
CA VAL A 343 7.81 -18.98 -3.67
C VAL A 343 8.49 -20.26 -4.17
N CYS A 344 9.83 -20.33 -4.19
CA CYS A 344 10.57 -21.52 -4.63
C CYS A 344 10.32 -22.76 -3.77
N LYS A 345 9.79 -22.60 -2.55
CA LYS A 345 9.37 -23.72 -1.69
C LYS A 345 8.02 -24.31 -2.08
N CYS A 346 7.24 -23.60 -2.89
CA CYS A 346 5.92 -24.02 -3.33
C CYS A 346 5.99 -24.92 -4.57
N GLU A 347 5.07 -25.87 -4.70
CA GLU A 347 4.91 -26.62 -5.95
C GLU A 347 4.41 -25.73 -7.09
N PRO A 348 4.88 -25.93 -8.33
CA PRO A 348 4.46 -25.13 -9.47
C PRO A 348 2.99 -25.39 -9.84
N CYS A 349 2.27 -24.33 -10.17
CA CYS A 349 0.90 -24.39 -10.67
C CYS A 349 0.82 -25.06 -12.05
N LYS A 350 -0.31 -25.70 -12.36
CA LYS A 350 -0.54 -26.28 -13.70
C LYS A 350 -0.97 -25.20 -14.69
N ASN A 351 -0.89 -25.53 -15.98
CA ASN A 351 -1.44 -24.74 -17.09
C ASN A 351 -1.01 -23.26 -17.12
N GLY A 352 0.24 -22.98 -16.72
CA GLY A 352 0.80 -21.62 -16.70
C GLY A 352 0.19 -20.71 -15.63
N GLY A 353 -0.42 -21.27 -14.58
CA GLY A 353 -0.85 -20.49 -13.42
C GLY A 353 0.34 -19.79 -12.74
N THR A 354 0.12 -18.58 -12.24
CA THR A 354 1.14 -17.83 -11.50
C THR A 354 1.09 -18.20 -10.03
N LEU A 355 2.24 -18.59 -9.48
CA LEU A 355 2.38 -18.98 -8.09
C LEU A 355 2.63 -17.77 -7.20
N VAL A 356 1.91 -17.67 -6.08
CA VAL A 356 2.04 -16.60 -5.09
C VAL A 356 2.06 -17.21 -3.70
N LEU A 357 3.00 -16.80 -2.86
CA LEU A 357 3.05 -17.16 -1.45
C LEU A 357 2.54 -15.99 -0.63
N VAL A 358 1.52 -16.21 0.21
CA VAL A 358 0.97 -15.21 1.12
C VAL A 358 0.90 -15.81 2.51
N ASP A 359 1.57 -15.20 3.49
CA ASP A 359 1.58 -15.67 4.89
C ASP A 359 1.93 -17.16 5.04
N GLY A 360 2.88 -17.63 4.23
CA GLY A 360 3.30 -19.03 4.21
C GLY A 360 2.36 -19.99 3.47
N VAL A 361 1.26 -19.50 2.89
CA VAL A 361 0.33 -20.31 2.09
C VAL A 361 0.56 -20.08 0.60
N CYS A 362 0.88 -21.17 -0.11
CA CYS A 362 1.04 -21.17 -1.57
C CYS A 362 -0.34 -21.13 -2.26
N THR A 363 -0.56 -20.15 -3.11
CA THR A 363 -1.81 -19.95 -3.86
C THR A 363 -1.51 -19.83 -5.35
N CYS A 364 -2.30 -20.53 -6.18
CA CYS A 364 -2.21 -20.43 -7.63
C CYS A 364 -3.20 -19.42 -8.20
N MET A 365 -2.69 -18.46 -8.96
CA MET A 365 -3.48 -17.55 -9.77
C MET A 365 -3.62 -18.09 -11.19
N CYS A 366 -4.83 -18.51 -11.54
CA CYS A 366 -5.11 -19.10 -12.84
C CYS A 366 -5.36 -18.04 -13.91
N SER A 367 -4.94 -18.33 -15.14
CA SER A 367 -5.36 -17.56 -16.30
C SER A 367 -6.87 -17.70 -16.52
N SER A 368 -7.43 -16.83 -17.37
CA SER A 368 -8.88 -16.77 -17.61
C SER A 368 -9.49 -18.11 -18.03
N TYR A 369 -8.72 -18.96 -18.71
CA TYR A 369 -9.15 -20.25 -19.28
C TYR A 369 -9.15 -21.44 -18.31
N PHE A 370 -8.58 -21.32 -17.11
CA PHE A 370 -8.46 -22.44 -16.17
C PHE A 370 -9.09 -22.11 -14.80
N LYS A 371 -9.50 -23.15 -14.07
CA LYS A 371 -10.08 -23.11 -12.72
C LYS A 371 -9.54 -24.26 -11.86
N GLY A 372 -9.88 -24.22 -10.57
CA GLY A 372 -9.40 -25.18 -9.58
C GLY A 372 -8.21 -24.65 -8.78
N ILE A 373 -7.91 -25.29 -7.65
CA ILE A 373 -6.91 -24.84 -6.66
C ILE A 373 -5.51 -24.72 -7.28
N ALA A 374 -5.16 -25.57 -8.24
CA ALA A 374 -3.87 -25.58 -8.92
C ALA A 374 -4.00 -25.25 -10.42
N CYS A 375 -5.10 -24.64 -10.84
CA CYS A 375 -5.41 -24.32 -12.24
C CYS A 375 -5.51 -25.55 -13.16
N GLN A 376 -5.91 -26.69 -12.60
CA GLN A 376 -5.90 -27.97 -13.30
C GLN A 376 -7.10 -28.21 -14.24
N ILE A 377 -8.20 -27.47 -14.06
CA ILE A 377 -9.44 -27.71 -14.79
C ILE A 377 -9.62 -26.65 -15.88
N PRO A 378 -9.76 -27.00 -17.16
CA PRO A 378 -10.16 -26.05 -18.20
C PRO A 378 -11.57 -25.50 -17.91
N LYS A 379 -11.78 -24.21 -18.13
CA LYS A 379 -13.14 -23.64 -18.17
C LYS A 379 -13.73 -23.96 -19.54
N SER A 380 -14.89 -24.61 -19.55
CA SER A 380 -15.68 -24.79 -20.77
C SER A 380 -16.09 -23.41 -21.30
N THR A 381 -15.74 -23.19 -22.57
CA THR A 381 -15.96 -21.95 -23.33
C THR A 381 -17.42 -21.56 -23.39
#